data_AF-A0A8T1XKM9-F1
#
_entry.id   AF-A0A8T1XKM9-F1
#
_cell.length_a   1.000
_cell.length_b   1.000
_cell.length_c   1.000
_cell.angle_alpha   90.00
_cell.angle_beta   90.00
_cell.angle_gamma   90.00
#
_symmetry.space_group_name_H-M   'P 1'
#
loop_
_entity.id
_entity.type
_entity.pdbx_description
1 polymer ?
#
loop_
_entity_poly.entity_id
_entity_poly.type
_entity_poly.pdbx_seq_one_letter_code
_entity_poly.pdbx_strand_id
1 'polypeptide(L)'
;MEWSSSNVNNQYYLYAHFAEIQELQTNDSREFNMIWNGQVISGPIIPPKFNIYTIFSLSPSTCEGGKCSFQLRRTNRSTLPPLLNAFEVYTVIQFPQIETNENDVVAVRDIKTTYEISRNSWQGDPCVPRQFMWDGLNCSNTDTSTPRITYL
;
A
#
# COMPACT_ATOMS: atom_id res chain seq x y z
N MET A 1 9.33 -12.84 1.14
CA MET A 1 7.88 -12.69 1.34
C MET A 1 7.22 -12.98 0.03
N GLU A 2 6.24 -13.87 0.01
CA GLU A 2 5.56 -14.27 -1.22
C GLU A 2 4.05 -14.22 -1.02
N TRP A 3 3.33 -13.74 -2.02
CA TRP A 3 1.88 -13.74 -2.02
C TRP A 3 1.33 -13.87 -3.43
N SER A 4 0.08 -14.30 -3.53
CA SER A 4 -0.63 -14.41 -4.79
C SER A 4 -1.80 -13.43 -4.84
N SER A 5 -2.10 -13.00 -6.06
CA SER A 5 -3.23 -12.15 -6.40
C SER A 5 -4.18 -12.95 -7.29
N SER A 6 -5.47 -12.93 -6.98
CA SER A 6 -6.51 -13.47 -7.86
C SER A 6 -6.61 -12.68 -9.17
N ASN A 7 -6.36 -11.37 -9.12
CA ASN A 7 -6.28 -10.51 -10.29
C ASN A 7 -4.80 -10.28 -10.67
N VAL A 8 -4.38 -10.85 -11.79
CA VAL A 8 -3.01 -10.75 -12.31
C VAL A 8 -2.62 -9.34 -12.75
N ASN A 9 -3.61 -8.47 -12.99
CA ASN A 9 -3.41 -7.08 -13.38
C ASN A 9 -3.32 -6.14 -12.19
N ASN A 10 -3.46 -6.63 -10.95
CA ASN A 10 -3.27 -5.82 -9.76
C ASN A 10 -1.86 -5.24 -9.76
N GLN A 11 -1.77 -3.94 -9.53
CA GLN A 11 -0.52 -3.21 -9.43
C GLN A 11 -0.26 -2.87 -7.96
N TYR A 12 1.01 -2.85 -7.57
CA TYR A 12 1.40 -2.67 -6.18
C TYR A 12 2.39 -1.53 -6.02
N TYR A 13 2.18 -0.72 -5.00
CA TYR A 13 3.20 0.12 -4.39
C TYR A 13 3.83 -0.60 -3.20
N LEU A 14 5.13 -0.39 -3.01
CA LEU A 14 5.90 -1.02 -1.95
C LEU A 14 6.60 0.06 -1.16
N TYR A 15 6.63 -0.11 0.16
CA TYR A 15 7.43 0.68 1.07
C TYR A 15 8.18 -0.30 1.97
N ALA A 16 9.50 -0.18 2.02
CA ALA A 16 10.35 -0.98 2.89
C ALA A 16 11.16 -0.05 3.77
N HIS A 17 11.07 -0.26 5.07
CA HIS A 17 11.70 0.56 6.08
C HIS A 17 12.84 -0.21 6.75
N PHE A 18 14.00 0.43 6.80
CA PHE A 18 15.24 -0.14 7.32
C PHE A 18 15.86 0.78 8.37
N ALA A 19 16.38 0.21 9.43
CA ALA A 19 17.21 0.87 10.43
C ALA A 19 18.15 -0.17 11.04
N GLU A 20 19.43 0.14 11.14
CA GLU A 20 20.35 -0.70 11.90
C GLU A 20 20.14 -0.43 13.39
N ILE A 21 19.50 -1.40 14.05
CA ILE A 21 19.15 -1.34 15.47
C ILE A 21 20.11 -2.15 16.34
N GLN A 22 21.02 -2.91 15.72
CA GLN A 22 22.06 -3.66 16.43
C GLN A 22 23.32 -2.81 16.56
N GLU A 23 24.02 -2.98 17.67
CA GLU A 23 25.37 -2.44 17.83
C GLU A 23 26.35 -3.35 17.08
N LEU A 24 26.82 -2.89 15.91
CA LEU A 24 27.74 -3.67 15.06
C LEU A 24 29.16 -3.62 15.62
N GLN A 25 29.86 -4.76 15.64
CA GLN A 25 31.29 -4.81 15.92
C GLN A 25 32.09 -4.17 14.78
N THR A 26 33.35 -3.82 15.01
CA THR A 26 34.22 -3.15 14.01
C THR A 26 34.29 -3.87 12.66
N ASN A 27 34.20 -5.20 12.66
CA ASN A 27 34.25 -6.03 11.45
C ASN A 27 32.87 -6.46 10.95
N ASP A 28 31.80 -6.05 11.63
CA ASP A 28 30.44 -6.37 11.21
C ASP A 28 29.91 -5.34 10.21
N SER A 29 29.33 -5.84 9.12
CA SER A 29 28.71 -5.02 8.10
C SER A 29 27.38 -5.63 7.67
N ARG A 30 26.42 -4.76 7.36
CA ARG A 30 25.14 -5.15 6.77
C ARG A 30 24.92 -4.43 5.46
N GLU A 31 24.94 -5.20 4.38
CA GLU A 31 24.73 -4.73 3.02
C GLU A 31 23.89 -5.74 2.24
N PHE A 32 22.80 -5.29 1.60
CA PHE A 32 21.90 -6.18 0.86
C PHE A 32 21.18 -5.48 -0.28
N ASN A 33 20.67 -6.25 -1.24
CA ASN A 33 19.84 -5.78 -2.35
C ASN A 33 18.37 -6.14 -2.11
N MET A 34 17.46 -5.26 -2.54
CA MET A 34 16.04 -5.54 -2.66
C MET A 34 15.74 -6.16 -4.02
N ILE A 35 15.01 -7.27 -4.00
CA ILE A 35 14.66 -8.04 -5.18
C ILE A 35 13.15 -8.19 -5.24
N TRP A 36 12.58 -7.88 -6.40
CA TRP A 36 11.18 -8.06 -6.74
C TRP A 36 11.05 -9.00 -7.93
N ASN A 37 10.36 -10.12 -7.76
CA ASN A 37 10.15 -11.13 -8.81
C ASN A 37 11.45 -11.51 -9.54
N GLY A 38 12.53 -11.71 -8.78
CA GLY A 38 13.85 -12.07 -9.30
C GLY A 38 14.69 -10.90 -9.84
N GLN A 39 14.12 -9.70 -9.98
CA GLN A 39 14.83 -8.50 -10.45
C GLN A 39 15.29 -7.62 -9.29
N VAL A 40 16.50 -7.09 -9.36
CA VAL A 40 17.00 -6.14 -8.36
C VAL A 40 16.30 -4.79 -8.58
N ILE A 41 15.55 -4.33 -7.57
CA ILE A 41 14.81 -3.06 -7.63
C ILE A 41 15.50 -1.94 -6.86
N SER A 42 16.37 -2.27 -5.90
CA SER A 42 17.17 -1.30 -5.16
C SER A 42 18.38 -1.96 -4.51
N GLY A 43 19.43 -1.17 -4.28
CA GLY A 43 20.62 -1.55 -3.54
C GLY A 43 21.94 -1.31 -4.27
N PRO A 44 23.06 -1.57 -3.61
CA PRO A 44 23.16 -2.11 -2.24
C PRO A 44 22.67 -1.12 -1.17
N ILE A 45 21.98 -1.64 -0.16
CA ILE A 45 21.41 -0.91 0.97
C ILE A 45 22.28 -1.16 2.19
N ILE A 46 22.72 -0.09 2.83
CA ILE A 46 23.37 -0.09 4.14
C ILE A 46 22.44 0.67 5.08
N PRO A 47 21.68 -0.01 5.96
CA PRO A 47 20.76 0.66 6.88
C PRO A 47 21.52 1.60 7.82
N PRO A 48 21.09 2.86 7.98
CA PRO A 48 21.74 3.76 8.92
C PRO A 48 21.42 3.36 10.37
N LYS A 49 22.39 3.59 11.26
CA LYS A 49 22.26 3.26 12.67
C LYS A 49 21.23 4.15 13.35
N PHE A 50 20.23 3.53 14.01
CA PHE A 50 19.15 4.20 14.74
C PHE A 50 18.41 5.30 13.96
N ASN A 51 18.42 5.23 12.63
CA ASN A 51 17.72 6.16 11.76
C ASN A 51 16.93 5.35 10.72
N ILE A 52 15.74 5.83 10.37
CA ILE A 52 14.88 5.14 9.42
C ILE A 52 15.30 5.54 8.00
N TYR A 53 15.61 4.54 7.19
CA TYR A 53 15.77 4.66 5.76
C TYR A 53 14.63 3.93 5.06
N THR A 54 13.82 4.69 4.31
CA THR A 54 12.66 4.16 3.60
C THR A 54 12.95 4.10 2.10
N ILE A 55 12.74 2.94 1.51
CA ILE A 55 12.76 2.74 0.06
C ILE A 55 11.34 2.46 -0.39
N PHE A 56 10.91 3.20 -1.41
CA PHE A 56 9.55 3.11 -1.92
C PHE A 56 9.50 3.06 -3.45
N SER A 57 8.45 2.46 -3.98
CA SER A 57 8.19 2.43 -5.42
C SER A 57 7.69 3.79 -5.91
N LEU A 58 8.34 4.37 -6.92
CA LEU A 58 7.86 5.60 -7.59
C LEU A 58 6.65 5.34 -8.50
N SER A 59 6.57 4.13 -9.06
CA SER A 59 5.50 3.69 -9.95
C SER A 59 5.01 2.31 -9.52
N PRO A 60 3.72 1.99 -9.70
CA PRO A 60 3.19 0.72 -9.27
C PRO A 60 3.63 -0.38 -10.24
N SER A 61 3.90 -1.56 -9.72
CA SER A 61 4.36 -2.70 -10.51
C SER A 61 3.39 -3.86 -10.41
N THR A 62 3.16 -4.57 -11.52
CA THR A 62 2.43 -5.84 -11.51
C THR A 62 3.35 -6.98 -11.08
N CYS A 63 2.73 -8.11 -10.74
CA CYS A 63 3.45 -9.36 -10.52
C CYS A 63 3.09 -10.34 -11.63
N GLU A 64 4.09 -10.83 -12.34
CA GLU A 64 3.88 -11.77 -13.43
C GLU A 64 3.17 -13.03 -12.94
N GLY A 65 2.12 -13.44 -13.64
CA GLY A 65 1.29 -14.59 -13.24
C GLY A 65 0.56 -14.42 -11.90
N GLY A 66 0.43 -13.19 -11.40
CA GLY A 66 -0.21 -12.89 -10.12
C GLY A 66 0.56 -13.37 -8.90
N LYS A 67 1.83 -13.78 -9.03
CA LYS A 67 2.67 -14.22 -7.91
C LYS A 67 3.74 -13.18 -7.63
N CYS A 68 3.65 -12.52 -6.49
CA CYS A 68 4.62 -11.54 -6.05
C CYS A 68 5.64 -12.19 -5.11
N SER A 69 6.93 -11.94 -5.34
CA SER A 69 8.03 -12.38 -4.47
C SER A 69 8.94 -11.18 -4.18
N PHE A 70 9.00 -10.80 -2.92
CA PHE A 70 9.94 -9.81 -2.41
C PHE A 70 11.02 -10.50 -1.59
N GLN A 71 12.28 -10.21 -1.90
CA GLN A 71 13.43 -10.82 -1.25
C GLN A 71 14.47 -9.76 -0.91
N LEU A 72 15.18 -9.98 0.19
CA LEU A 72 16.40 -9.25 0.52
C LEU A 72 17.56 -10.21 0.34
N ARG A 73 18.55 -9.83 -0.48
CA ARG A 73 19.72 -10.67 -0.75
C ARG A 73 20.97 -9.99 -0.25
N ARG A 74 21.60 -10.62 0.74
CA ARG A 74 22.92 -10.24 1.25
C ARG A 74 23.94 -10.12 0.13
N THR A 75 24.79 -9.09 0.17
CA THR A 75 25.93 -8.98 -0.75
C THR A 75 27.16 -9.68 -0.19
N ASN A 76 28.16 -9.88 -1.05
CA ASN A 76 29.43 -10.51 -0.67
C ASN A 76 30.27 -9.63 0.28
N ARG A 77 29.94 -8.34 0.42
CA ARG A 77 30.62 -7.39 1.32
C ARG A 77 30.02 -7.35 2.72
N SER A 78 28.84 -7.94 2.90
CA SER A 78 28.13 -8.01 4.18
C SER A 78 28.64 -9.17 5.01
N THR A 79 28.84 -8.99 6.32
CA THR A 79 29.10 -10.07 7.29
C THR A 79 27.83 -10.57 7.99
N LEU A 80 26.77 -9.75 7.99
CA LEU A 80 25.47 -10.05 8.59
C LEU A 80 24.37 -10.31 7.53
N PRO A 81 23.30 -11.07 7.85
CA PRO A 81 22.16 -11.24 6.95
C PRO A 81 21.41 -9.92 6.72
N PRO A 82 20.47 -9.83 5.78
CA PRO A 82 19.62 -8.65 5.66
C PRO A 82 18.74 -8.45 6.89
N LEU A 83 18.29 -7.23 7.12
CA LEU A 83 17.25 -6.91 8.12
C LEU A 83 16.11 -6.16 7.43
N LEU A 84 14.92 -6.22 8.00
CA LEU A 84 13.72 -5.51 7.56
C LEU A 84 12.96 -5.08 8.80
N ASN A 85 12.69 -3.79 8.96
CA ASN A 85 11.99 -3.28 10.14
C ASN A 85 10.48 -3.23 9.90
N ALA A 86 10.06 -2.73 8.73
CA ALA A 86 8.67 -2.73 8.31
C ALA A 86 8.57 -2.83 6.78
N PHE A 87 7.45 -3.37 6.31
CA PHE A 87 7.14 -3.52 4.90
C PHE A 87 5.65 -3.32 4.66
N GLU A 88 5.33 -2.43 3.74
CA GLU A 88 3.97 -2.08 3.37
C GLU A 88 3.77 -2.34 1.89
N VAL A 89 2.62 -2.93 1.57
CA VAL A 89 2.21 -3.24 0.20
C VAL A 89 0.82 -2.70 0.00
N TYR A 90 0.66 -1.83 -0.99
CA TYR A 90 -0.61 -1.22 -1.33
C TYR A 90 -1.02 -1.65 -2.73
N THR A 91 -2.21 -2.23 -2.85
CA THR A 91 -2.83 -2.53 -4.16
C THR A 91 -3.45 -1.26 -4.72
N VAL A 92 -3.18 -0.97 -5.99
CA VAL A 92 -3.82 0.15 -6.71
C VAL A 92 -5.30 -0.16 -6.92
N ILE A 93 -6.15 0.75 -6.46
CA ILE A 93 -7.58 0.75 -6.74
C ILE A 93 -7.80 1.71 -7.90
N GLN A 94 -8.31 1.19 -9.02
CA GLN A 94 -8.70 2.00 -10.16
C GLN A 94 -10.11 2.56 -9.93
N PHE A 95 -10.29 3.85 -10.21
CA PHE A 95 -11.58 4.54 -10.12
C PHE A 95 -12.09 4.89 -11.53
N PRO A 96 -12.54 3.92 -12.35
CA PRO A 96 -13.09 4.21 -13.67
C PRO A 96 -14.51 4.81 -13.61
N GLN A 97 -15.13 4.83 -12.42
CA GLN A 97 -16.50 5.28 -12.19
C GLN A 97 -16.55 6.77 -11.88
N ILE A 98 -17.68 7.41 -12.19
CA ILE A 98 -17.96 8.79 -11.78
C ILE A 98 -18.07 8.81 -10.24
N GLU A 99 -17.44 9.80 -9.62
CA GLU A 99 -17.46 10.04 -8.18
C GLU A 99 -18.88 10.32 -7.66
N THR A 100 -19.10 10.07 -6.37
CA THR A 100 -20.37 10.38 -5.70
C THR A 100 -20.70 11.86 -5.82
N ASN A 101 -21.98 12.20 -5.90
CA ASN A 101 -22.42 13.58 -5.98
C ASN A 101 -21.87 14.42 -4.81
N GLU A 102 -21.20 15.51 -5.14
CA GLU A 102 -20.47 16.34 -4.17
C GLU A 102 -21.36 16.82 -3.01
N ASN A 103 -22.62 17.18 -3.28
CA ASN A 103 -23.54 17.61 -2.23
C ASN A 103 -23.87 16.47 -1.25
N ASP A 104 -24.04 15.24 -1.76
CA ASP A 104 -24.26 14.07 -0.92
C ASP A 104 -23.01 13.74 -0.09
N VAL A 105 -21.80 13.90 -0.68
CA VAL A 105 -20.51 13.73 0.02
C VAL A 105 -20.36 14.74 1.16
N VAL A 106 -20.65 16.02 0.91
CA VAL A 106 -20.60 17.07 1.94
C VAL A 106 -21.59 16.75 3.05
N ALA A 107 -22.85 16.45 2.70
CA ALA A 107 -23.89 16.14 3.69
C ALA A 107 -23.52 14.96 4.59
N VAL A 108 -23.03 13.84 4.03
CA VAL A 108 -22.67 12.66 4.85
C VAL A 108 -21.40 12.90 5.68
N ARG A 109 -20.46 13.73 5.20
CA ARG A 109 -19.29 14.15 5.99
C ARG A 109 -19.69 15.04 7.16
N ASP A 110 -20.64 15.95 6.96
CA ASP A 110 -21.17 16.79 8.04
C ASP A 110 -21.86 15.93 9.11
N ILE A 111 -22.64 14.93 8.71
CA ILE A 111 -23.22 13.93 9.63
C ILE A 111 -22.11 13.18 10.37
N LYS A 112 -21.10 12.66 9.64
CA LYS A 112 -19.96 11.94 10.23
C LYS A 112 -19.28 12.79 11.31
N THR A 113 -19.02 14.05 11.03
CA THR A 113 -18.37 14.98 11.96
C THR A 113 -19.28 15.34 13.13
N THR A 114 -20.53 15.69 12.88
CA THR A 114 -21.49 16.14 13.91
C THR A 114 -21.75 15.06 14.95
N TYR A 115 -21.84 13.81 14.52
CA TYR A 115 -22.09 12.65 15.40
C TYR A 115 -20.82 11.87 15.76
N GLU A 116 -19.63 12.42 15.45
CA GLU A 116 -18.34 11.81 15.76
C GLU A 116 -18.22 10.34 15.30
N ILE A 117 -18.80 10.02 14.13
CA ILE A 117 -18.85 8.65 13.61
C ILE A 117 -17.45 8.23 13.16
N SER A 118 -16.85 7.32 13.93
CA SER A 118 -15.55 6.70 13.62
C SER A 118 -15.74 5.27 13.09
N ARG A 119 -16.13 5.15 11.81
CA ARG A 119 -16.20 3.88 11.08
C ARG A 119 -15.02 3.72 10.14
N ASN A 120 -14.39 2.54 10.16
CA ASN A 120 -13.25 2.24 9.30
C ASN A 120 -13.61 2.23 7.81
N SER A 121 -14.84 1.83 7.46
CA SER A 121 -15.34 1.84 6.08
C SER A 121 -15.67 3.23 5.56
N TRP A 122 -15.77 4.25 6.42
CA TRP A 122 -16.14 5.60 6.03
C TRP A 122 -14.91 6.43 5.62
N GLN A 123 -14.20 5.97 4.59
CA GLN A 123 -12.98 6.60 4.05
C GLN A 123 -13.09 6.74 2.54
N GLY A 124 -12.55 7.83 1.97
CA GLY A 124 -12.59 8.08 0.53
C GLY A 124 -13.96 8.53 0.02
N ASP A 125 -14.34 8.03 -1.15
CA ASP A 125 -15.63 8.27 -1.78
C ASP A 125 -16.71 7.35 -1.14
N PRO A 126 -17.91 7.87 -0.81
CA PRO A 126 -18.94 7.08 -0.12
C PRO A 126 -19.53 5.90 -0.90
N CYS A 127 -19.62 6.00 -2.23
CA CYS A 127 -20.32 5.01 -3.06
C CYS A 127 -19.40 4.19 -3.96
N VAL A 128 -18.25 4.74 -4.39
CA VAL A 128 -17.40 4.11 -5.42
C VAL A 128 -15.94 3.94 -4.99
N PRO A 129 -15.28 2.82 -5.37
CA PRO A 129 -15.87 1.68 -6.09
C PRO A 129 -16.80 0.88 -5.17
N ARG A 130 -17.81 0.23 -5.74
CA ARG A 130 -18.86 -0.47 -4.97
C ARG A 130 -18.33 -1.46 -3.92
N GLN A 131 -17.18 -2.08 -4.16
CA GLN A 131 -16.55 -3.01 -3.22
C GLN A 131 -16.03 -2.34 -1.94
N PHE A 132 -15.85 -1.02 -1.94
CA PHE A 132 -15.40 -0.19 -0.82
C PHE A 132 -16.44 0.89 -0.46
N MET A 133 -17.70 0.73 -0.88
CA MET A 133 -18.80 1.58 -0.46
C MET A 133 -18.88 1.61 1.07
N TRP A 134 -19.19 2.77 1.63
CA TRP A 134 -19.29 2.93 3.08
C TRP A 134 -20.39 2.06 3.67
N ASP A 135 -20.10 1.37 4.78
CA ASP A 135 -21.07 0.49 5.40
C ASP A 135 -22.30 1.26 5.89
N GLY A 136 -23.48 0.73 5.59
CA GLY A 136 -24.78 1.33 5.92
C GLY A 136 -25.35 2.20 4.81
N LEU A 137 -24.52 2.66 3.86
CA LEU A 137 -25.01 3.44 2.74
C LEU A 137 -25.65 2.56 1.68
N ASN A 138 -26.67 3.11 1.03
CA ASN A 138 -27.11 2.65 -0.27
C ASN A 138 -26.95 3.78 -1.28
N CYS A 139 -26.49 3.45 -2.47
CA CYS A 139 -26.27 4.42 -3.53
C CYS A 139 -26.99 4.03 -4.81
N SER A 140 -27.65 5.00 -5.46
CA SER A 140 -28.20 4.81 -6.80
C SER A 140 -27.05 4.78 -7.81
N ASN A 141 -26.67 3.59 -8.24
CA ASN A 141 -25.52 3.42 -9.14
C ASN A 141 -26.00 3.12 -10.57
N THR A 142 -25.83 4.07 -11.49
CA THR A 142 -25.84 3.81 -12.93
C THR A 142 -24.49 4.24 -13.49
N ASP A 143 -23.87 3.43 -14.35
CA ASP A 143 -22.54 3.74 -14.93
C ASP A 143 -22.51 5.06 -15.72
N THR A 144 -23.67 5.62 -16.04
CA THR A 144 -23.87 6.82 -16.86
C THR A 144 -24.21 8.09 -16.07
N SER A 145 -24.40 8.00 -14.75
CA SER A 145 -24.75 9.17 -13.93
C SER A 145 -24.05 9.18 -12.59
N THR A 146 -23.84 10.36 -12.04
CA THR A 146 -23.23 10.58 -10.72
C THR A 146 -23.97 9.81 -9.64
N PRO A 147 -23.34 8.85 -8.93
CA PRO A 147 -23.93 8.14 -7.82
C PRO A 147 -24.54 9.08 -6.78
N ARG A 148 -25.75 8.76 -6.33
CA ARG A 148 -26.45 9.50 -5.25
C ARG A 148 -26.60 8.61 -4.04
N ILE A 149 -26.41 9.15 -2.84
CA ILE A 149 -26.73 8.43 -1.60
C ILE A 149 -28.25 8.41 -1.45
N THR A 150 -28.85 7.23 -1.42
CA THR A 150 -30.31 7.05 -1.33
C THR A 150 -30.78 6.73 0.08
N TYR A 151 -29.90 6.22 0.95
CA TYR A 151 -30.21 5.85 2.34
C TYR A 151 -28.94 5.77 3.22
N LEU A 152 -29.12 5.93 4.54
CA LEU A 152 -28.10 5.92 5.62
C LEU A 152 -28.40 4.88 6.70
#